data_AF-A0A9R0TF67-F1
#
_entry.id   AF-A0A9R0TF67-F1
#
_cell.length_a   1.000
_cell.length_b   1.000
_cell.length_c   1.000
_cell.angle_alpha   90.00
_cell.angle_beta   90.00
_cell.angle_gamma   90.00
#
_symmetry.space_group_name_H-M   'P 1'
#
loop_
_entity.id
_entity.type
_entity.pdbx_description
1 polymer ?
#
loop_
_entity_poly.entity_id
_entity_poly.type
_entity_poly.pdbx_seq_one_letter_code
_entity_poly.pdbx_strand_id
1 'polypeptide(L)'
;MASNIAVKGVNNWGRPNWLRVLPCASNYFCTSIYATKGKQFDITKGMDRSEMKGRTKQVFVSHASYPVSEGNILKKTTHRDGSIYKINYGILKLWHLTQRDETQLEPMMFSNPMNCFPDRDRCMVHSATAMMQIFSLKLEKASTNIGLVQLYGYIAVRDCHDSLLNYVFNRSRDDPIIVEQGSLIEMTGPKRGITMVAPVLVEFDMRIKKGKQEDDLQLIDGAMEYHDIVTPEYPFTHRINGDCGAVDITLALIRWAFEATIDVVISKVQCGFDLSLSSCILLMDDLHEIQLFRGSIGESCGLRRHVIAVEEDTLMHLKFKVGQNSCKNDFDHHCSFKAKKHGYDYQQIMLELASISVKVTWSNLQS
;
A
#
# COMPACT_ATOMS: atom_id res chain seq x y z
N MET A 1 66.52 -1.14 12.18
CA MET A 1 66.18 -1.67 13.52
C MET A 1 64.99 -0.91 14.03
N ALA A 2 64.01 -1.66 14.51
CA ALA A 2 62.76 -1.17 15.07
C ALA A 2 62.97 -0.43 16.40
N SER A 3 62.08 0.51 16.72
CA SER A 3 61.40 0.52 18.01
C SER A 3 60.17 1.41 17.95
N ASN A 4 59.01 0.74 18.02
CA ASN A 4 57.71 1.30 18.33
C ASN A 4 57.71 1.94 19.71
N ILE A 5 57.06 3.10 19.87
CA ILE A 5 56.35 3.45 21.11
C ILE A 5 54.97 3.97 20.72
N ALA A 6 53.97 3.22 21.16
CA ALA A 6 52.56 3.49 21.01
C ALA A 6 52.13 4.66 21.92
N VAL A 7 51.43 5.63 21.35
CA VAL A 7 50.59 6.56 22.12
C VAL A 7 49.13 6.18 21.84
N LYS A 8 48.47 5.67 22.86
CA LYS A 8 47.02 5.39 22.88
C LYS A 8 46.26 6.72 22.72
N GLY A 9 45.77 6.99 21.51
CA GLY A 9 44.73 7.99 21.27
C GLY A 9 43.38 7.43 21.70
N VAL A 10 42.83 8.00 22.77
CA VAL A 10 41.45 7.78 23.20
C VAL A 10 40.53 8.45 22.16
N ASN A 11 39.96 7.66 21.26
CA ASN A 11 38.90 8.13 20.37
C ASN A 11 37.60 8.22 21.16
N ASN A 12 37.34 9.40 21.75
CA ASN A 12 36.01 9.75 22.24
C ASN A 12 35.08 9.88 21.02
N TRP A 13 34.31 8.81 20.75
CA TRP A 13 33.17 8.87 19.86
C TRP A 13 32.09 9.75 20.52
N GLY A 14 32.06 11.02 20.12
CA GLY A 14 30.97 11.92 20.44
C GLY A 14 29.66 11.35 19.93
N ARG A 15 28.66 11.27 20.81
CA ARG A 15 27.28 10.86 20.52
C ARG A 15 26.72 11.66 19.31
N PRO A 16 26.06 11.03 18.32
CA PRO A 16 25.29 11.77 17.33
C PRO A 16 24.11 12.44 18.03
N ASN A 17 24.07 13.75 17.95
CA ASN A 17 23.05 14.59 18.54
C ASN A 17 21.77 14.50 17.68
N TRP A 18 20.91 13.52 17.97
CA TRP A 18 19.58 13.37 17.37
C TRP A 18 18.61 14.42 17.93
N LEU A 19 18.87 15.69 17.61
CA LEU A 19 17.96 16.80 17.91
C LEU A 19 18.00 17.78 16.73
N ARG A 20 17.38 17.38 15.62
CA ARG A 20 16.68 18.32 14.74
C ARG A 20 15.20 17.94 14.77
N VAL A 21 14.55 18.39 15.83
CA VAL A 21 13.10 18.46 15.93
C VAL A 21 12.63 19.43 14.84
N LEU A 22 12.06 18.91 13.75
CA LEU A 22 11.19 19.70 12.90
C LEU A 22 9.90 19.95 13.69
N PRO A 23 9.39 21.19 13.73
CA PRO A 23 8.20 21.50 14.51
C PRO A 23 6.96 21.00 13.78
N CYS A 24 6.55 19.75 14.03
CA CYS A 24 5.16 19.33 13.79
C CYS A 24 4.31 19.81 14.96
N ALA A 25 4.04 21.12 14.97
CA ALA A 25 2.99 21.70 15.78
C ALA A 25 1.76 21.91 14.89
N SER A 26 0.89 20.91 14.80
CA SER A 26 -0.54 21.17 14.69
C SER A 26 -1.16 20.80 16.04
N ASN A 27 -1.31 21.81 16.90
CA ASN A 27 -2.16 21.70 18.07
C ASN A 27 -3.61 21.66 17.60
N TYR A 28 -4.10 20.49 17.22
CA TYR A 28 -5.53 20.19 17.26
C TYR A 28 -5.75 19.20 18.40
N PHE A 29 -6.06 19.75 19.57
CA PHE A 29 -6.73 19.02 20.63
C PHE A 29 -8.06 18.51 20.07
N CYS A 30 -8.10 17.26 19.59
CA CYS A 30 -9.35 16.55 19.37
C CYS A 30 -9.93 16.15 20.72
N THR A 31 -10.62 17.08 21.39
CA THR A 31 -11.59 16.72 22.43
C THR A 31 -12.80 16.10 21.73
N SER A 32 -12.85 14.77 21.62
CA SER A 32 -14.08 14.08 21.23
C SER A 32 -15.05 14.12 22.41
N ILE A 33 -16.11 14.93 22.28
CA ILE A 33 -17.32 14.77 23.09
C ILE A 33 -18.35 14.15 22.16
N TYR A 34 -18.41 12.82 22.11
CA TYR A 34 -19.67 12.13 21.84
C TYR A 34 -19.86 11.01 22.86
N ALA A 35 -20.97 11.15 23.57
CA ALA A 35 -21.36 10.39 24.72
C ALA A 35 -21.58 8.91 24.38
N THR A 36 -21.04 8.06 25.25
CA THR A 36 -21.44 6.68 25.47
C THR A 36 -22.96 6.55 25.58
N LYS A 37 -23.59 5.82 24.67
CA LYS A 37 -24.81 5.07 24.96
C LYS A 37 -24.51 3.59 24.82
N GLY A 38 -24.39 2.95 25.98
CA GLY A 38 -24.22 1.51 26.08
C GLY A 38 -25.40 0.76 25.48
N LYS A 39 -25.09 -0.32 24.78
CA LYS A 39 -25.97 -1.48 24.71
C LYS A 39 -25.19 -2.68 25.22
N GLN A 40 -25.63 -3.11 26.39
CA GLN A 40 -25.28 -4.34 27.06
C GLN A 40 -25.77 -5.51 26.17
N PHE A 41 -24.86 -6.42 25.82
CA PHE A 41 -25.23 -7.72 25.26
C PHE A 41 -24.78 -8.81 26.22
N ASP A 42 -25.76 -9.61 26.61
CA ASP A 42 -25.69 -10.64 27.62
C ASP A 42 -24.71 -11.77 27.26
N ILE A 43 -24.07 -12.28 28.31
CA ILE A 43 -23.19 -13.44 28.28
C ILE A 43 -24.05 -14.70 28.20
N THR A 44 -24.11 -15.37 27.05
CA THR A 44 -24.58 -16.75 26.99
C THR A 44 -23.40 -17.71 27.14
N LYS A 45 -23.41 -18.43 28.27
CA LYS A 45 -22.50 -19.53 28.59
C LYS A 45 -22.58 -20.67 27.57
N GLY A 46 -21.41 -21.20 27.23
CA GLY A 46 -21.14 -22.63 27.04
C GLY A 46 -21.76 -23.31 25.82
N MET A 47 -20.98 -23.43 24.74
CA MET A 47 -21.15 -24.54 23.79
C MET A 47 -19.82 -25.26 23.58
N ASP A 48 -19.97 -26.57 23.50
CA ASP A 48 -19.00 -27.63 23.74
C ASP A 48 -17.86 -27.69 22.72
N ARG A 49 -16.73 -28.22 23.18
CA ARG A 49 -15.44 -28.25 22.50
C ARG A 49 -15.34 -29.48 21.59
N SER A 50 -16.27 -29.68 20.67
CA SER A 50 -16.17 -30.75 19.66
C SER A 50 -17.09 -30.55 18.45
N GLU A 51 -16.86 -29.51 17.64
CA GLU A 51 -17.37 -29.49 16.24
C GLU A 51 -16.65 -28.43 15.38
N MET A 52 -15.31 -28.48 15.34
CA MET A 52 -14.54 -27.79 14.28
C MET A 52 -14.29 -28.78 13.13
N LYS A 53 -15.26 -28.90 12.22
CA LYS A 53 -15.02 -29.51 10.90
C LYS A 53 -15.64 -28.66 9.82
N GLY A 54 -14.75 -28.05 9.02
CA GLY A 54 -14.98 -27.60 7.64
C GLY A 54 -16.29 -26.86 7.35
N ARG A 55 -16.31 -25.56 7.62
CA ARG A 55 -17.26 -24.66 6.95
C ARG A 55 -16.47 -23.48 6.38
N THR A 56 -15.95 -23.68 5.18
CA THR A 56 -15.41 -22.59 4.35
C THR A 56 -16.59 -21.67 4.02
N LYS A 57 -16.78 -20.61 4.81
CA LYS A 57 -17.71 -19.55 4.44
C LYS A 57 -17.11 -18.89 3.20
N GLN A 58 -17.78 -19.06 2.07
CA GLN A 58 -17.44 -18.36 0.84
C GLN A 58 -17.52 -16.87 1.14
N VAL A 59 -16.37 -16.19 1.05
CA VAL A 59 -16.29 -14.75 1.26
C VAL A 59 -16.81 -14.11 -0.03
N PHE A 60 -18.03 -13.60 0.01
CA PHE A 60 -18.61 -12.86 -1.11
C PHE A 60 -17.95 -11.48 -1.16
N VAL A 61 -17.05 -11.30 -2.12
CA VAL A 61 -16.50 -9.99 -2.47
C VAL A 61 -17.49 -9.30 -3.40
N SER A 62 -18.03 -8.16 -2.99
CA SER A 62 -18.75 -7.29 -3.91
C SER A 62 -17.74 -6.76 -4.93
N HIS A 63 -18.03 -6.87 -6.24
CA HIS A 63 -17.35 -6.06 -7.25
C HIS A 63 -17.91 -4.64 -7.11
N ALA A 64 -17.57 -3.98 -6.01
CA ALA A 64 -18.13 -2.69 -5.64
C ALA A 64 -17.72 -1.67 -6.71
N SER A 65 -18.72 -1.17 -7.44
CA SER A 65 -18.56 0.04 -8.22
C SER A 65 -18.59 1.20 -7.23
N TYR A 66 -17.41 1.73 -6.91
CA TYR A 66 -17.28 2.88 -6.02
C TYR A 66 -17.82 4.14 -6.69
N PRO A 67 -18.33 5.12 -5.92
CA PRO A 67 -18.68 6.41 -6.47
C PRO A 67 -17.46 7.04 -7.15
N VAL A 68 -17.66 7.49 -8.39
CA VAL A 68 -16.63 8.13 -9.20
C VAL A 68 -16.87 9.63 -9.23
N SER A 69 -15.87 10.41 -8.83
CA SER A 69 -15.83 11.86 -8.98
C SER A 69 -14.57 12.30 -9.73
N GLU A 70 -14.58 13.52 -10.26
CA GLU A 70 -13.38 14.07 -10.91
C GLU A 70 -12.33 14.43 -9.87
N GLY A 71 -11.09 13.98 -10.13
CA GLY A 71 -9.94 14.35 -9.32
C GLY A 71 -9.54 15.79 -9.56
N ASN A 72 -9.34 16.56 -8.49
CA ASN A 72 -8.91 17.95 -8.58
C ASN A 72 -7.38 18.05 -8.73
N ILE A 73 -6.90 18.07 -9.98
CA ILE A 73 -5.48 18.28 -10.27
C ILE A 73 -5.08 19.71 -9.89
N LEU A 74 -4.05 19.83 -9.07
CA LEU A 74 -3.54 21.11 -8.61
C LEU A 74 -3.01 21.93 -9.81
N LYS A 75 -3.44 23.19 -9.90
CA LYS A 75 -2.99 24.09 -10.98
C LYS A 75 -1.46 24.26 -10.92
N LYS A 76 -0.83 24.34 -12.11
CA LYS A 76 0.63 24.56 -12.26
C LYS A 76 1.50 23.46 -11.63
N THR A 77 1.02 22.22 -11.63
CA THR A 77 1.79 21.03 -11.17
C THR A 77 2.29 20.14 -12.31
N THR A 78 2.38 20.67 -13.53
CA THR A 78 2.84 19.92 -14.70
C THR A 78 4.35 19.66 -14.60
N HIS A 79 4.78 18.42 -14.84
CA HIS A 79 6.20 18.05 -14.88
C HIS A 79 6.86 18.53 -16.17
N ARG A 80 6.11 18.50 -17.28
CA ARG A 80 6.59 18.84 -18.63
C ARG A 80 7.17 20.25 -18.78
N ASP A 81 6.55 21.24 -18.15
CA ASP A 81 7.00 22.64 -18.17
C ASP A 81 7.82 23.04 -16.92
N GLY A 82 8.03 22.06 -16.03
CA GLY A 82 8.69 22.24 -14.74
C GLY A 82 7.93 23.16 -13.78
N SER A 83 6.65 23.44 -14.01
CA SER A 83 5.84 24.31 -13.14
C SER A 83 5.74 23.75 -11.73
N ILE A 84 5.64 22.42 -11.59
CA ILE A 84 5.60 21.73 -10.30
C ILE A 84 6.81 22.07 -9.40
N TYR A 85 7.99 22.28 -9.99
CA TYR A 85 9.22 22.58 -9.25
C TYR A 85 9.37 24.06 -8.89
N LYS A 86 8.52 24.93 -9.45
CA LYS A 86 8.52 26.37 -9.18
C LYS A 86 7.52 26.75 -8.09
N ILE A 87 6.74 25.79 -7.60
CA ILE A 87 5.74 26.02 -6.56
C ILE A 87 6.44 26.32 -5.23
N ASN A 88 6.10 27.44 -4.63
CA ASN A 88 6.70 27.90 -3.37
C ASN A 88 5.66 28.44 -2.37
N TYR A 89 4.38 28.13 -2.56
CA TYR A 89 3.28 28.61 -1.71
C TYR A 89 2.50 27.47 -1.05
N GLY A 90 1.85 27.79 0.07
CA GLY A 90 1.00 26.87 0.81
C GLY A 90 1.73 25.63 1.33
N ILE A 91 0.95 24.56 1.50
CA ILE A 91 1.42 23.26 1.97
C ILE A 91 2.36 22.56 0.98
N LEU A 92 2.30 22.92 -0.30
CA LEU A 92 3.18 22.39 -1.34
C LEU A 92 4.66 22.74 -1.12
N LYS A 93 4.95 23.80 -0.35
CA LYS A 93 6.30 24.14 0.09
C LYS A 93 6.91 23.08 1.01
N LEU A 94 6.09 22.30 1.72
CA LEU A 94 6.56 21.26 2.64
C LEU A 94 7.05 20.02 1.91
N TRP A 95 6.60 19.78 0.68
CA TRP A 95 6.84 18.53 -0.05
C TRP A 95 8.21 18.40 -0.74
N HIS A 96 9.07 19.43 -0.66
CA HIS A 96 10.40 19.41 -1.29
C HIS A 96 10.40 18.81 -2.71
N LEU A 97 9.49 19.27 -3.58
CA LEU A 97 9.16 18.63 -4.87
C LEU A 97 10.34 18.45 -5.84
N THR A 98 11.41 19.23 -5.65
CA THR A 98 12.68 19.10 -6.38
C THR A 98 13.48 17.87 -5.99
N GLN A 99 13.24 17.30 -4.80
CA GLN A 99 13.85 16.06 -4.36
C GLN A 99 13.08 14.88 -4.94
N ARG A 100 13.79 14.09 -5.76
CA ARG A 100 13.23 13.02 -6.59
C ARG A 100 13.66 11.63 -6.15
N ASP A 101 14.34 11.54 -5.01
CA ASP A 101 14.73 10.26 -4.44
C ASP A 101 13.48 9.48 -4.01
N GLU A 102 13.54 8.16 -4.14
CA GLU A 102 12.55 7.27 -3.54
C GLU A 102 12.65 7.35 -2.00
N THR A 103 11.54 7.06 -1.31
CA THR A 103 11.51 6.88 0.15
C THR A 103 12.67 6.03 0.63
N GLN A 104 13.45 6.59 1.55
CA GLN A 104 14.58 5.90 2.19
C GLN A 104 14.12 5.04 3.37
N LEU A 105 12.86 5.22 3.78
CA LEU A 105 12.20 4.40 4.78
C LEU A 105 11.83 3.04 4.16
N GLU A 106 12.14 1.99 4.89
CA GLU A 106 11.77 0.62 4.54
C GLU A 106 10.38 0.28 5.10
N PRO A 107 9.67 -0.72 4.56
CA PRO A 107 8.51 -1.27 5.25
C PRO A 107 8.95 -1.97 6.55
N MET A 108 8.00 -2.28 7.42
CA MET A 108 8.19 -3.05 8.65
C MET A 108 9.12 -2.40 9.70
N MET A 109 9.38 -1.09 9.62
CA MET A 109 10.37 -0.41 10.47
C MET A 109 10.15 -0.62 11.98
N PHE A 110 8.88 -0.66 12.39
CA PHE A 110 8.46 -0.80 13.79
C PHE A 110 7.82 -2.17 14.05
N SER A 111 8.24 -3.20 13.31
CA SER A 111 7.75 -4.57 13.50
C SER A 111 8.33 -5.27 14.72
N ASN A 112 9.48 -4.83 15.24
CA ASN A 112 10.11 -5.37 16.44
C ASN A 112 10.66 -4.26 17.36
N PRO A 113 9.77 -3.43 17.93
CA PRO A 113 10.17 -2.30 18.77
C PRO A 113 10.70 -2.78 20.13
N MET A 114 11.68 -2.05 20.68
CA MET A 114 12.35 -2.36 21.96
C MET A 114 11.71 -1.63 23.16
N ASN A 115 10.82 -0.69 22.91
CA ASN A 115 10.22 0.24 23.89
C ASN A 115 8.75 -0.10 24.22
N CYS A 116 8.29 -1.33 23.97
CA CYS A 116 6.93 -1.73 24.36
C CYS A 116 6.75 -1.74 25.89
N PHE A 117 5.56 -1.33 26.35
CA PHE A 117 5.16 -1.35 27.75
C PHE A 117 3.67 -1.76 27.89
N PRO A 118 3.28 -2.61 28.87
CA PRO A 118 4.15 -3.31 29.83
C PRO A 118 4.94 -4.45 29.19
N ASP A 119 4.44 -5.00 28.09
CA ASP A 119 5.08 -6.03 27.28
C ASP A 119 4.66 -5.88 25.81
N ARG A 120 5.15 -6.76 24.95
CA ARG A 120 4.84 -6.74 23.52
C ARG A 120 3.36 -7.02 23.26
N ASP A 121 2.80 -8.08 23.83
CA ASP A 121 1.42 -8.49 23.54
C ASP A 121 0.38 -7.48 24.03
N ARG A 122 0.72 -6.69 25.06
CA ARG A 122 -0.15 -5.68 25.68
C ARG A 122 0.36 -4.25 25.45
N CYS A 123 1.12 -4.03 24.38
CA CYS A 123 1.77 -2.75 24.11
C CYS A 123 0.76 -1.57 24.12
N MET A 124 1.00 -0.60 25.00
CA MET A 124 0.22 0.65 25.12
C MET A 124 0.96 1.87 24.54
N VAL A 125 2.23 1.71 24.15
CA VAL A 125 3.07 2.79 23.62
C VAL A 125 2.76 3.06 22.15
N HIS A 126 2.61 1.98 21.37
CA HIS A 126 2.34 2.06 19.94
C HIS A 126 0.83 1.94 19.69
N SER A 127 0.29 2.86 18.90
CA SER A 127 -1.15 2.98 18.61
C SER A 127 -1.38 3.06 17.11
N ALA A 128 -2.53 2.59 16.64
CA ALA A 128 -2.88 2.67 15.24
C ALA A 128 -2.89 4.12 14.74
N THR A 129 -2.66 4.34 13.45
CA THR A 129 -2.53 5.68 12.87
C THR A 129 -3.37 5.84 11.61
N ALA A 130 -3.61 7.07 11.21
CA ALA A 130 -4.28 7.38 9.95
C ALA A 130 -3.36 7.00 8.78
N MET A 131 -3.84 6.15 7.90
CA MET A 131 -3.12 5.69 6.72
C MET A 131 -3.98 5.84 5.47
N MET A 132 -3.36 6.18 4.35
CA MET A 132 -4.02 6.10 3.04
C MET A 132 -3.81 4.69 2.47
N GLN A 133 -4.90 4.05 2.04
CA GLN A 133 -4.84 2.82 1.25
C GLN A 133 -5.28 3.10 -0.18
N ILE A 134 -4.42 2.77 -1.15
CA ILE A 134 -4.78 2.77 -2.57
C ILE A 134 -5.18 1.34 -2.95
N PHE A 135 -6.41 1.16 -3.41
CA PHE A 135 -6.98 -0.14 -3.75
C PHE A 135 -6.67 -0.54 -5.19
N SER A 136 -6.71 0.42 -6.11
CA SER A 136 -6.55 0.14 -7.51
C SER A 136 -6.20 1.37 -8.34
N LEU A 137 -5.56 1.09 -9.47
CA LEU A 137 -5.40 2.00 -10.59
C LEU A 137 -6.07 1.35 -11.80
N LYS A 138 -6.84 2.11 -12.57
CA LYS A 138 -7.55 1.61 -13.75
C LYS A 138 -7.39 2.56 -14.93
N LEU A 139 -7.05 2.02 -16.10
CA LEU A 139 -7.04 2.80 -17.35
C LEU A 139 -8.49 2.94 -17.85
N GLU A 140 -9.11 4.10 -17.68
CA GLU A 140 -10.51 4.28 -18.08
C GLU A 140 -10.64 4.66 -19.56
N LYS A 141 -9.85 5.64 -19.99
CA LYS A 141 -9.86 6.14 -21.37
C LYS A 141 -8.45 6.28 -21.89
N ALA A 142 -8.26 5.92 -23.15
CA ALA A 142 -7.06 6.26 -23.90
C ALA A 142 -7.47 6.82 -25.28
N SER A 143 -6.69 7.76 -25.79
CA SER A 143 -6.84 8.37 -27.12
C SER A 143 -6.53 7.42 -28.29
N THR A 144 -6.14 6.17 -27.99
CA THR A 144 -5.81 5.17 -29.01
C THR A 144 -7.00 4.23 -29.20
N ASN A 145 -7.52 4.11 -30.43
CA ASN A 145 -8.72 3.32 -30.76
C ASN A 145 -8.51 1.78 -30.75
N ILE A 146 -7.36 1.28 -30.30
CA ILE A 146 -6.99 -0.14 -30.33
C ILE A 146 -6.73 -0.58 -28.88
N GLY A 147 -7.44 -1.62 -28.44
CA GLY A 147 -7.69 -1.91 -27.01
C GLY A 147 -6.48 -2.10 -26.10
N LEU A 148 -5.30 -2.46 -26.62
CA LEU A 148 -4.08 -2.64 -25.82
C LEU A 148 -3.17 -1.41 -25.92
N VAL A 149 -2.79 -0.88 -24.76
CA VAL A 149 -1.99 0.33 -24.61
C VAL A 149 -0.71 0.01 -23.82
N GLN A 150 0.44 0.44 -24.34
CA GLN A 150 1.71 0.37 -23.61
C GLN A 150 1.86 1.61 -22.73
N LEU A 151 1.85 1.42 -21.42
CA LEU A 151 1.96 2.49 -20.42
C LEU A 151 3.32 2.46 -19.72
N TYR A 152 3.87 3.65 -19.49
CA TYR A 152 5.05 3.83 -18.65
C TYR A 152 4.97 5.16 -17.90
N GLY A 153 5.93 5.41 -17.01
CA GLY A 153 5.94 6.56 -16.11
C GLY A 153 5.68 6.14 -14.67
N TYR A 154 5.16 7.05 -13.86
CA TYR A 154 4.94 6.78 -12.44
C TYR A 154 3.69 7.44 -11.87
N ILE A 155 3.20 6.83 -10.78
CA ILE A 155 2.32 7.42 -9.78
C ILE A 155 2.99 7.18 -8.43
N ALA A 156 3.25 8.25 -7.69
CA ALA A 156 3.94 8.20 -6.42
C ALA A 156 3.20 9.03 -5.37
N VAL A 157 3.41 8.66 -4.12
CA VAL A 157 2.80 9.35 -2.98
C VAL A 157 3.89 9.96 -2.13
N ARG A 158 3.69 11.20 -1.69
CA ARG A 158 4.53 11.88 -0.68
C ARG A 158 3.68 12.10 0.56
N ASP A 159 4.21 11.67 1.70
CA ASP A 159 3.61 11.90 3.01
C ASP A 159 4.60 12.55 3.96
N CYS A 160 4.12 12.96 5.12
CA CYS A 160 4.91 13.77 6.06
C CYS A 160 6.07 13.01 6.72
N HIS A 161 6.27 11.72 6.44
CA HIS A 161 7.31 10.93 7.09
C HIS A 161 8.71 11.28 6.57
N ASP A 162 8.88 11.36 5.26
CA ASP A 162 10.12 11.80 4.62
C ASP A 162 9.91 12.71 3.40
N SER A 163 8.66 12.94 2.97
CA SER A 163 8.30 13.76 1.81
C SER A 163 8.91 13.28 0.48
N LEU A 164 9.48 12.07 0.43
CA LEU A 164 10.08 11.48 -0.76
C LEU A 164 9.05 10.68 -1.56
N LEU A 165 9.44 10.23 -2.75
CA LEU A 165 8.55 9.48 -3.64
C LEU A 165 8.36 8.06 -3.09
N ASN A 166 7.13 7.71 -2.70
CA ASN A 166 6.74 6.34 -2.43
C ASN A 166 5.94 5.82 -3.65
N TYR A 167 6.60 5.09 -4.54
CA TYR A 167 6.02 4.70 -5.83
C TYR A 167 4.92 3.65 -5.69
N VAL A 168 3.71 4.00 -6.12
CA VAL A 168 2.57 3.07 -6.26
C VAL A 168 2.63 2.36 -7.61
N PHE A 169 3.00 3.11 -8.65
CA PHE A 169 3.31 2.61 -9.98
C PHE A 169 4.62 3.25 -10.46
N ASN A 170 5.54 2.46 -11.00
CA ASN A 170 6.76 2.97 -11.62
C ASN A 170 7.27 1.99 -12.67
N ARG A 171 7.26 2.40 -13.94
CA ARG A 171 7.78 1.64 -15.08
C ARG A 171 8.55 2.57 -16.01
N SER A 172 9.71 2.10 -16.47
CA SER A 172 10.51 2.83 -17.44
C SER A 172 9.90 2.70 -18.84
N ARG A 173 10.29 3.58 -19.77
CA ARG A 173 9.88 3.47 -21.18
C ARG A 173 10.35 2.15 -21.83
N ASP A 174 11.47 1.60 -21.36
CA ASP A 174 12.07 0.38 -21.92
C ASP A 174 11.35 -0.88 -21.45
N ASP A 175 10.67 -0.81 -20.29
CA ASP A 175 9.86 -1.88 -19.71
C ASP A 175 8.42 -1.40 -19.42
N PRO A 176 7.63 -1.09 -20.47
CA PRO A 176 6.25 -0.62 -20.30
C PRO A 176 5.32 -1.78 -19.92
N ILE A 177 4.22 -1.46 -19.24
CA ILE A 177 3.13 -2.42 -19.02
C ILE A 177 2.14 -2.35 -20.18
N ILE A 178 1.64 -3.50 -20.63
CA ILE A 178 0.55 -3.57 -21.63
C ILE A 178 -0.77 -3.70 -20.86
N VAL A 179 -1.68 -2.74 -21.06
CA VAL A 179 -2.96 -2.69 -20.36
C VAL A 179 -4.08 -2.53 -21.37
N GLU A 180 -5.17 -3.27 -21.16
CA GLU A 180 -6.40 -3.08 -21.93
C GLU A 180 -7.20 -1.89 -21.38
N GLN A 181 -7.80 -1.09 -22.26
CA GLN A 181 -8.72 -0.05 -21.82
C GLN A 181 -9.88 -0.65 -20.99
N GLY A 182 -10.17 -0.03 -19.84
CA GLY A 182 -11.15 -0.52 -18.87
C GLY A 182 -10.58 -1.52 -17.86
N SER A 183 -9.31 -1.92 -17.99
CA SER A 183 -8.65 -2.86 -17.08
C SER A 183 -7.82 -2.18 -16.00
N LEU A 184 -7.52 -2.94 -14.94
CA LEU A 184 -6.62 -2.52 -13.88
C LEU A 184 -5.18 -2.40 -14.39
N ILE A 185 -4.48 -1.39 -13.89
CA ILE A 185 -3.04 -1.22 -14.04
C ILE A 185 -2.38 -1.92 -12.84
N GLU A 186 -1.48 -2.86 -13.10
CA GLU A 186 -0.74 -3.55 -12.05
C GLU A 186 0.13 -2.57 -11.25
N MET A 187 -0.17 -2.44 -9.96
CA MET A 187 0.61 -1.59 -9.04
C MET A 187 1.93 -2.26 -8.68
N THR A 188 2.99 -1.47 -8.62
CA THR A 188 4.34 -1.94 -8.27
C THR A 188 4.70 -1.71 -6.80
N GLY A 189 3.89 -0.95 -6.07
CA GLY A 189 4.11 -0.63 -4.66
C GLY A 189 2.79 -0.36 -3.93
N PRO A 190 2.79 0.46 -2.87
CA PRO A 190 3.91 1.30 -2.39
C PRO A 190 5.04 0.49 -1.74
N LYS A 191 6.23 1.10 -1.58
CA LYS A 191 7.40 0.48 -0.91
C LYS A 191 7.14 0.30 0.59
N ARG A 192 6.43 1.24 1.22
CA ARG A 192 6.01 1.24 2.62
C ARG A 192 4.60 1.82 2.76
N GLY A 193 4.00 1.69 3.93
CA GLY A 193 2.70 2.27 4.25
C GLY A 193 2.72 3.79 4.10
N ILE A 194 1.58 4.36 3.72
CA ILE A 194 1.40 5.79 3.49
C ILE A 194 0.72 6.37 4.72
N THR A 195 1.41 7.24 5.46
CA THR A 195 0.79 7.92 6.60
C THR A 195 -0.05 9.09 6.13
N MET A 196 -1.21 9.26 6.74
CA MET A 196 -2.16 10.33 6.45
C MET A 196 -2.56 11.06 7.75
N VAL A 197 -1.59 11.30 8.63
CA VAL A 197 -1.74 12.20 9.79
C VAL A 197 -1.55 13.68 9.44
N ALA A 198 -1.07 13.91 8.23
CA ALA A 198 -1.00 15.19 7.57
C ALA A 198 -1.48 14.98 6.13
N PRO A 199 -1.68 16.06 5.35
CA PRO A 199 -2.06 15.93 3.96
C PRO A 199 -1.06 15.09 3.19
N VAL A 200 -1.51 14.45 2.12
CA VAL A 200 -0.74 13.53 1.30
C VAL A 200 -0.78 14.02 -0.14
N LEU A 201 0.37 14.07 -0.80
CA LEU A 201 0.47 14.46 -2.21
C LEU A 201 0.59 13.21 -3.08
N VAL A 202 -0.35 13.02 -4.01
CA VAL A 202 -0.26 12.01 -5.07
C VAL A 202 0.24 12.70 -6.33
N GLU A 203 1.44 12.33 -6.78
CA GLU A 203 2.16 12.92 -7.90
C GLU A 203 2.24 11.91 -9.05
N PHE A 204 2.05 12.35 -10.29
CA PHE A 204 2.00 11.47 -11.45
C PHE A 204 2.54 12.11 -12.74
N ASP A 205 3.27 11.31 -13.53
CA ASP A 205 3.61 11.55 -14.94
C ASP A 205 3.52 10.19 -15.62
N MET A 206 2.41 9.92 -16.30
CA MET A 206 2.19 8.69 -17.05
C MET A 206 2.05 8.97 -18.54
N ARG A 207 2.56 8.03 -19.34
CA ARG A 207 2.66 8.17 -20.80
C ARG A 207 2.24 6.91 -21.51
N ILE A 208 1.70 7.09 -22.71
CA ILE A 208 1.44 6.02 -23.66
C ILE A 208 2.63 5.96 -24.60
N LYS A 209 3.32 4.82 -24.61
CA LYS A 209 4.43 4.56 -25.54
C LYS A 209 3.90 4.44 -26.96
N LYS A 210 4.55 5.15 -27.88
CA LYS A 210 4.36 5.05 -29.33
C LYS A 210 5.66 4.58 -29.97
N GLY A 211 5.93 4.98 -31.21
CA GLY A 211 7.16 4.65 -31.91
C GLY A 211 8.37 5.26 -31.21
N LYS A 212 8.75 6.46 -31.60
CA LYS A 212 9.86 7.19 -30.96
C LYS A 212 9.36 7.92 -29.72
N GLN A 213 10.29 8.30 -28.84
CA GLN A 213 9.95 9.00 -27.60
C GLN A 213 9.24 10.33 -27.83
N GLU A 214 9.55 11.02 -28.92
CA GLU A 214 8.88 12.25 -29.35
C GLU A 214 7.40 12.05 -29.74
N ASP A 215 7.02 10.82 -30.11
CA ASP A 215 5.65 10.46 -30.49
C ASP A 215 4.81 10.04 -29.27
N ASP A 216 5.43 9.85 -28.11
CA ASP A 216 4.74 9.35 -26.93
C ASP A 216 3.71 10.37 -26.43
N LEU A 217 2.56 9.86 -26.02
CA LEU A 217 1.43 10.69 -25.59
C LEU A 217 1.41 10.82 -24.07
N GLN A 218 1.18 12.03 -23.57
CA GLN A 218 1.00 12.26 -22.13
C GLN A 218 -0.39 11.81 -21.71
N LEU A 219 -0.47 10.76 -20.89
CA LEU A 219 -1.74 10.21 -20.41
C LEU A 219 -2.31 11.08 -19.30
N ILE A 220 -1.53 11.26 -18.22
CA ILE A 220 -1.83 12.15 -17.09
C ILE A 220 -0.52 12.77 -16.59
N ASP A 221 -0.59 14.01 -16.11
CA ASP A 221 0.54 14.74 -15.55
C ASP A 221 0.04 15.75 -14.52
N GLY A 222 0.63 15.74 -13.33
CA GLY A 222 0.23 16.66 -12.27
C GLY A 222 0.45 16.11 -10.87
N ALA A 223 -0.19 16.78 -9.93
CA ALA A 223 -0.34 16.30 -8.57
C ALA A 223 -1.73 16.60 -8.01
N MET A 224 -2.18 15.75 -7.09
CA MET A 224 -3.41 15.89 -6.32
C MET A 224 -3.09 15.82 -4.83
N GLU A 225 -3.87 16.52 -4.02
CA GLU A 225 -3.70 16.52 -2.57
C GLU A 225 -4.92 15.90 -1.89
N TYR A 226 -4.66 15.11 -0.85
CA TYR A 226 -5.66 14.51 0.00
C TYR A 226 -5.41 14.90 1.45
N HIS A 227 -6.47 15.28 2.16
CA HIS A 227 -6.39 15.70 3.57
C HIS A 227 -7.14 14.70 4.46
N ASP A 228 -6.61 14.42 5.63
CA ASP A 228 -7.15 13.50 6.64
C ASP A 228 -8.56 13.87 7.14
N ILE A 229 -8.90 15.17 7.07
CA ILE A 229 -10.19 15.69 7.52
C ILE A 229 -11.32 15.41 6.53
N VAL A 230 -11.05 15.47 5.22
CA VAL A 230 -12.08 15.41 4.18
C VAL A 230 -12.05 14.13 3.35
N THR A 231 -10.97 13.34 3.45
CA THR A 231 -10.86 12.09 2.70
C THR A 231 -11.79 11.04 3.30
N PRO A 232 -12.69 10.45 2.50
CA PRO A 232 -13.60 9.41 2.96
C PRO A 232 -12.90 8.21 3.62
N GLU A 233 -13.53 7.68 4.66
CA GLU A 233 -13.12 6.44 5.35
C GLU A 233 -13.67 5.16 4.69
N TYR A 234 -14.26 5.31 3.50
CA TYR A 234 -14.70 4.23 2.63
C TYR A 234 -14.04 4.40 1.26
N PRO A 235 -13.83 3.32 0.48
CA PRO A 235 -13.19 3.47 -0.82
C PRO A 235 -14.04 4.28 -1.79
N PHE A 236 -13.40 5.23 -2.45
CA PHE A 236 -13.98 6.07 -3.49
C PHE A 236 -13.01 6.17 -4.66
N THR A 237 -13.53 6.52 -5.83
CA THR A 237 -12.74 6.61 -7.05
C THR A 237 -12.64 8.06 -7.50
N HIS A 238 -11.40 8.54 -7.68
CA HIS A 238 -11.13 9.79 -8.37
C HIS A 238 -10.66 9.52 -9.79
N ARG A 239 -11.31 10.17 -10.75
CA ARG A 239 -10.90 10.16 -12.15
C ARG A 239 -9.90 11.26 -12.43
N ILE A 240 -8.67 10.88 -12.77
CA ILE A 240 -7.60 11.78 -13.18
C ILE A 240 -7.68 11.94 -14.70
N ASN A 241 -8.24 13.05 -15.14
CA ASN A 241 -8.31 13.39 -16.56
C ASN A 241 -6.97 13.97 -17.03
N GLY A 242 -6.46 13.49 -18.16
CA GLY A 242 -5.33 14.09 -18.84
C GLY A 242 -5.56 14.21 -20.35
N ASP A 243 -4.56 14.71 -21.05
CA ASP A 243 -4.69 15.12 -22.45
C ASP A 243 -5.08 13.97 -23.37
N CYS A 244 -4.49 12.79 -23.13
CA CYS A 244 -4.61 11.63 -24.00
C CYS A 244 -5.38 10.47 -23.38
N GLY A 245 -6.09 10.69 -22.26
CA GLY A 245 -6.87 9.66 -21.59
C GLY A 245 -7.25 10.01 -20.15
N ALA A 246 -7.65 9.00 -19.39
CA ALA A 246 -7.98 9.13 -17.99
C ALA A 246 -7.58 7.86 -17.21
N VAL A 247 -7.10 8.08 -15.99
CA VAL A 247 -6.79 7.01 -15.03
C VAL A 247 -7.67 7.19 -13.81
N ASP A 248 -8.34 6.14 -13.39
CA ASP A 248 -9.08 6.11 -12.13
C ASP A 248 -8.16 5.61 -11.02
N ILE A 249 -8.11 6.35 -9.92
CA ILE A 249 -7.46 5.93 -8.67
C ILE A 249 -8.54 5.68 -7.62
N THR A 250 -8.55 4.48 -7.05
CA THR A 250 -9.45 4.14 -5.94
C THR A 250 -8.66 4.09 -4.65
N LEU A 251 -9.08 4.87 -3.65
CA LEU A 251 -8.38 4.95 -2.37
C LEU A 251 -9.35 5.22 -1.22
N ALA A 252 -8.88 5.04 0.01
CA ALA A 252 -9.59 5.42 1.24
C ALA A 252 -8.61 5.89 2.32
N LEU A 253 -9.14 6.66 3.27
CA LEU A 253 -8.51 6.87 4.56
C LEU A 253 -8.86 5.70 5.49
N ILE A 254 -7.86 5.10 6.14
CA ILE A 254 -8.07 4.13 7.21
C ILE A 254 -7.55 4.75 8.50
N ARG A 255 -8.46 5.16 9.39
CA ARG A 255 -8.16 6.04 10.53
C ARG A 255 -7.30 5.40 11.61
N TRP A 256 -7.52 4.11 11.86
CA TRP A 256 -6.85 3.35 12.91
C TRP A 256 -6.17 2.15 12.29
N ALA A 257 -5.11 2.37 11.50
CA ALA A 257 -4.47 1.30 10.74
C ALA A 257 -3.07 0.91 11.26
N PHE A 258 -2.70 -0.33 10.93
CA PHE A 258 -1.33 -0.84 10.96
C PHE A 258 -0.88 -1.21 9.55
N GLU A 259 0.43 -1.13 9.31
CA GLU A 259 1.05 -1.61 8.08
C GLU A 259 1.16 -3.14 8.11
N ALA A 260 0.56 -3.80 7.12
CA ALA A 260 0.73 -5.21 6.80
C ALA A 260 1.65 -5.35 5.59
N THR A 261 2.84 -5.90 5.81
CA THR A 261 3.75 -6.29 4.72
C THR A 261 3.61 -7.77 4.44
N ILE A 262 3.16 -8.10 3.22
CA ILE A 262 2.89 -9.46 2.77
C ILE A 262 4.08 -9.97 1.95
N ASP A 263 4.72 -11.01 2.45
CA ASP A 263 5.76 -11.80 1.78
C ASP A 263 5.16 -13.15 1.36
N VAL A 264 5.21 -13.47 0.07
CA VAL A 264 4.75 -14.77 -0.46
C VAL A 264 5.90 -15.49 -1.17
N VAL A 265 6.15 -16.73 -0.75
CA VAL A 265 7.15 -17.61 -1.35
C VAL A 265 6.47 -18.88 -1.86
N ILE A 266 6.66 -19.16 -3.14
CA ILE A 266 6.17 -20.36 -3.80
C ILE A 266 7.33 -21.33 -3.94
N SER A 267 7.14 -22.58 -3.52
CA SER A 267 8.17 -23.61 -3.50
C SER A 267 7.59 -24.96 -3.92
N LYS A 268 8.46 -25.92 -4.23
CA LYS A 268 8.07 -27.31 -4.58
C LYS A 268 7.09 -27.37 -5.76
N VAL A 269 7.25 -26.48 -6.73
CA VAL A 269 6.41 -26.41 -7.93
C VAL A 269 6.58 -27.69 -8.75
N GLN A 270 5.49 -28.41 -8.99
CA GLN A 270 5.46 -29.67 -9.74
C GLN A 270 5.28 -29.43 -11.24
N CYS A 271 4.40 -28.49 -11.60
CA CYS A 271 4.18 -28.05 -12.97
C CYS A 271 3.70 -26.60 -12.99
N GLY A 272 3.74 -25.96 -14.15
CA GLY A 272 3.28 -24.58 -14.30
C GLY A 272 1.78 -24.41 -14.02
N PHE A 273 1.41 -23.32 -13.36
CA PHE A 273 0.01 -22.96 -13.05
C PHE A 273 -0.18 -21.44 -13.04
N ASP A 274 -1.41 -20.99 -13.21
CA ASP A 274 -1.76 -19.58 -13.07
C ASP A 274 -2.16 -19.27 -11.63
N LEU A 275 -1.68 -18.14 -11.10
CA LEU A 275 -1.96 -17.69 -9.76
C LEU A 275 -2.52 -16.26 -9.79
N SER A 276 -3.64 -16.07 -9.11
CA SER A 276 -4.13 -14.75 -8.71
C SER A 276 -4.14 -14.65 -7.19
N LEU A 277 -3.44 -13.65 -6.67
CA LEU A 277 -3.43 -13.28 -5.26
C LEU A 277 -4.10 -11.92 -5.09
N SER A 278 -5.09 -11.87 -4.20
CA SER A 278 -5.70 -10.64 -3.74
C SER A 278 -5.79 -10.60 -2.22
N SER A 279 -5.81 -9.38 -1.68
CA SER A 279 -6.09 -9.13 -0.27
C SER A 279 -7.45 -8.48 -0.15
N CYS A 280 -8.23 -8.90 0.82
CA CYS A 280 -9.53 -8.35 1.12
C CYS A 280 -9.49 -7.79 2.54
N ILE A 281 -9.78 -6.50 2.71
CA ILE A 281 -9.81 -5.83 4.01
C ILE A 281 -11.23 -5.35 4.31
N LEU A 282 -11.62 -5.41 5.59
CA LEU A 282 -12.91 -4.92 6.05
C LEU A 282 -12.82 -3.43 6.33
N LEU A 283 -13.72 -2.63 5.76
CA LEU A 283 -13.91 -1.21 6.07
C LEU A 283 -15.41 -0.93 6.14
N MET A 284 -15.86 -0.29 7.22
CA MET A 284 -17.28 0.09 7.39
C MET A 284 -18.25 -1.07 7.12
N ASP A 285 -17.92 -2.27 7.63
CA ASP A 285 -18.65 -3.53 7.48
C ASP A 285 -18.66 -4.17 6.08
N ASP A 286 -18.02 -3.54 5.08
CA ASP A 286 -17.88 -4.08 3.72
C ASP A 286 -16.45 -4.59 3.45
N LEU A 287 -16.36 -5.63 2.63
CA LEU A 287 -15.08 -6.23 2.26
C LEU A 287 -14.60 -5.70 0.91
N HIS A 288 -13.40 -5.12 0.92
CA HIS A 288 -12.81 -4.49 -0.26
C HIS A 288 -11.58 -5.25 -0.73
N GLU A 289 -11.59 -5.68 -1.98
CA GLU A 289 -10.52 -6.47 -2.60
C GLU A 289 -9.47 -5.57 -3.27
N ILE A 290 -8.21 -5.93 -3.05
CA ILE A 290 -7.00 -5.33 -3.61
C ILE A 290 -6.29 -6.45 -4.37
N GLN A 291 -6.19 -6.34 -5.69
CA GLN A 291 -5.43 -7.29 -6.50
C GLN A 291 -3.92 -7.06 -6.27
N LEU A 292 -3.23 -8.07 -5.76
CA LEU A 292 -1.80 -7.98 -5.45
C LEU A 292 -0.94 -8.56 -6.58
N PHE A 293 -1.29 -9.75 -7.05
CA PHE A 293 -0.54 -10.43 -8.09
C PHE A 293 -1.47 -11.21 -9.01
N ARG A 294 -1.15 -11.24 -10.31
CA ARG A 294 -1.77 -12.12 -11.30
C ARG A 294 -0.71 -12.53 -12.32
N GLY A 295 -0.49 -13.83 -12.49
CA GLY A 295 0.45 -14.31 -13.49
C GLY A 295 0.67 -15.82 -13.40
N SER A 296 1.49 -16.33 -14.32
CA SER A 296 1.84 -17.75 -14.39
C SER A 296 3.10 -18.04 -13.56
N ILE A 297 3.07 -19.15 -12.83
CA ILE A 297 4.16 -19.65 -11.99
C ILE A 297 4.69 -20.93 -12.63
N GLY A 298 5.92 -20.89 -13.14
CA GLY A 298 6.60 -22.06 -13.73
C GLY A 298 7.58 -22.76 -12.79
N GLU A 299 8.16 -22.01 -11.85
CA GLU A 299 9.23 -22.47 -10.97
C GLU A 299 9.06 -21.90 -9.55
N SER A 300 9.86 -22.39 -8.59
CA SER A 300 9.85 -21.85 -7.23
C SER A 300 10.37 -20.41 -7.22
N CYS A 301 9.61 -19.48 -6.65
CA CYS A 301 9.93 -18.06 -6.67
C CYS A 301 9.38 -17.32 -5.44
N GLY A 302 9.94 -16.15 -5.14
CA GLY A 302 9.33 -15.18 -4.25
C GLY A 302 8.51 -14.19 -5.07
N LEU A 303 7.28 -13.90 -4.64
CA LEU A 303 6.51 -12.79 -5.21
C LEU A 303 7.03 -11.46 -4.66
N ARG A 304 6.69 -10.38 -5.35
CA ARG A 304 6.94 -9.02 -4.84
C ARG A 304 6.22 -8.85 -3.49
N ARG A 305 6.82 -8.10 -2.59
CA ARG A 305 6.17 -7.68 -1.34
C ARG A 305 5.03 -6.71 -1.63
N HIS A 306 3.96 -6.85 -0.88
CA HIS A 306 2.84 -5.91 -0.93
C HIS A 306 2.63 -5.28 0.44
N VAL A 307 2.35 -3.98 0.46
CA VAL A 307 2.11 -3.22 1.68
C VAL A 307 0.68 -2.72 1.70
N ILE A 308 -0.06 -3.04 2.76
CA ILE A 308 -1.48 -2.72 2.93
C ILE A 308 -1.72 -2.13 4.31
N ALA A 309 -2.53 -1.08 4.39
CA ALA A 309 -3.07 -0.58 5.64
C ALA A 309 -4.28 -1.42 6.06
N VAL A 310 -4.26 -1.94 7.28
CA VAL A 310 -5.33 -2.77 7.84
C VAL A 310 -5.82 -2.15 9.13
N GLU A 311 -7.13 -1.96 9.24
CA GLU A 311 -7.76 -1.36 10.42
C GLU A 311 -7.57 -2.21 11.69
N GLU A 312 -7.37 -1.54 12.82
CA GLU A 312 -7.25 -2.13 14.14
C GLU A 312 -8.48 -3.00 14.45
N ASP A 313 -8.23 -4.11 15.14
CA ASP A 313 -9.24 -5.12 15.48
C ASP A 313 -9.98 -5.78 14.30
N THR A 314 -9.58 -5.53 13.06
CA THR A 314 -10.11 -6.22 11.87
C THR A 314 -9.21 -7.35 11.36
N LEU A 315 -9.69 -8.07 10.35
CA LEU A 315 -9.00 -9.15 9.66
C LEU A 315 -8.63 -8.71 8.23
N MET A 316 -7.42 -9.06 7.82
CA MET A 316 -7.04 -9.08 6.41
C MET A 316 -7.17 -10.51 5.88
N HIS A 317 -7.91 -10.69 4.80
CA HIS A 317 -8.11 -11.99 4.16
C HIS A 317 -7.32 -12.06 2.86
N LEU A 318 -6.38 -12.99 2.74
CA LEU A 318 -5.73 -13.27 1.46
C LEU A 318 -6.49 -14.35 0.72
N LYS A 319 -6.74 -14.11 -0.56
CA LYS A 319 -7.40 -15.02 -1.49
C LYS A 319 -6.41 -15.44 -2.57
N PHE A 320 -6.22 -16.75 -2.71
CA PHE A 320 -5.39 -17.37 -3.73
C PHE A 320 -6.30 -18.15 -4.67
N LYS A 321 -6.31 -17.76 -5.94
CA LYS A 321 -6.97 -18.52 -7.01
C LYS A 321 -5.90 -19.21 -7.84
N VAL A 322 -5.98 -20.52 -7.94
CA VAL A 322 -5.00 -21.35 -8.66
C VAL A 322 -5.70 -21.98 -9.86
N GLY A 323 -5.27 -21.60 -11.06
CA GLY A 323 -5.80 -22.11 -12.33
C GLY A 323 -4.84 -23.10 -12.97
N GLN A 324 -5.38 -24.18 -13.54
CA GLN A 324 -4.64 -25.12 -14.38
C GLN A 324 -5.39 -25.35 -15.70
N ASN A 325 -4.66 -25.39 -16.82
CA ASN A 325 -5.14 -25.46 -18.21
C ASN A 325 -5.99 -26.69 -18.62
N SER A 326 -6.76 -27.30 -17.71
CA SER A 326 -7.71 -28.37 -18.05
C SER A 326 -8.72 -28.74 -16.94
N CYS A 327 -8.64 -28.15 -15.74
CA CYS A 327 -9.58 -28.48 -14.66
C CYS A 327 -10.46 -27.28 -14.31
N LYS A 328 -11.78 -27.43 -14.50
CA LYS A 328 -12.82 -26.45 -14.15
C LYS A 328 -12.99 -26.18 -12.64
N ASN A 329 -12.05 -26.65 -11.81
CA ASN A 329 -12.09 -26.47 -10.37
C ASN A 329 -11.01 -25.47 -9.97
N ASP A 330 -11.30 -24.18 -10.14
CA ASP A 330 -10.55 -23.12 -9.46
C ASP A 330 -10.68 -23.36 -7.95
N PHE A 331 -9.61 -23.84 -7.31
CA PHE A 331 -9.58 -23.96 -5.86
C PHE A 331 -9.24 -22.60 -5.27
N ASP A 332 -10.26 -21.94 -4.71
CA ASP A 332 -10.08 -20.73 -3.92
C ASP A 332 -9.52 -21.11 -2.54
N HIS A 333 -8.25 -20.77 -2.28
CA HIS A 333 -7.63 -20.91 -0.97
C HIS A 333 -7.62 -19.57 -0.24
N HIS A 334 -7.91 -19.60 1.05
CA HIS A 334 -7.99 -18.40 1.87
C HIS A 334 -7.18 -18.54 3.15
N CYS A 335 -6.49 -17.47 3.53
CA CYS A 335 -5.96 -17.30 4.88
C CYS A 335 -6.33 -15.92 5.42
N SER A 336 -6.39 -15.81 6.75
CA SER A 336 -6.85 -14.59 7.41
C SER A 336 -5.88 -14.24 8.51
N PHE A 337 -5.53 -12.97 8.62
CA PHE A 337 -4.59 -12.47 9.61
C PHE A 337 -5.23 -11.30 10.36
N LYS A 338 -5.24 -11.39 11.69
CA LYS A 338 -5.71 -10.28 12.53
C LYS A 338 -4.67 -9.17 12.53
N ALA A 339 -5.13 -7.94 12.36
CA ALA A 339 -4.29 -6.76 12.48
C ALA A 339 -3.58 -6.72 13.83
N LYS A 340 -2.29 -6.40 13.82
CA LYS A 340 -1.44 -6.33 15.01
C LYS A 340 -0.58 -5.08 14.97
N LYS A 341 -0.18 -4.62 16.16
CA LYS A 341 0.74 -3.48 16.32
C LYS A 341 2.15 -3.77 15.80
N HIS A 342 2.60 -5.01 15.97
CA HIS A 342 3.96 -5.45 15.66
C HIS A 342 4.03 -6.97 15.58
N GLY A 343 5.14 -7.48 15.07
CA GLY A 343 5.41 -8.91 14.95
C GLY A 343 5.06 -9.43 13.57
N TYR A 344 4.87 -10.73 13.47
CA TYR A 344 4.51 -11.35 12.21
C TYR A 344 3.62 -12.56 12.45
N ASP A 345 2.88 -12.91 11.40
CA ASP A 345 2.17 -14.17 11.27
C ASP A 345 2.75 -14.94 10.10
N TYR A 346 2.67 -16.27 10.19
CA TYR A 346 3.14 -17.16 9.16
C TYR A 346 2.10 -18.24 8.91
N GLN A 347 1.81 -18.50 7.64
CA GLN A 347 0.93 -19.58 7.25
C GLN A 347 1.46 -20.24 5.97
N GLN A 348 1.42 -21.57 5.95
CA GLN A 348 1.75 -22.36 4.78
C GLN A 348 0.49 -23.00 4.21
N ILE A 349 0.31 -22.90 2.89
CA ILE A 349 -0.75 -23.53 2.12
C ILE A 349 -0.10 -24.62 1.28
N MET A 350 -0.56 -25.84 1.45
CA MET A 350 -0.12 -27.00 0.68
C MET A 350 -1.12 -27.23 -0.43
N LEU A 351 -0.68 -27.04 -1.68
CA LEU A 351 -1.43 -27.38 -2.88
C LEU A 351 -0.85 -28.65 -3.48
N GLU A 352 -1.61 -29.32 -4.34
CA GLU A 352 -1.09 -30.46 -5.12
C GLU A 352 0.06 -30.02 -6.05
N LEU A 353 -0.02 -28.80 -6.58
CA LEU A 353 0.92 -28.27 -7.57
C LEU A 353 2.14 -27.57 -6.97
N ALA A 354 2.02 -27.02 -5.76
CA ALA A 354 3.07 -26.24 -5.11
C ALA A 354 2.81 -26.05 -3.60
N SER A 355 3.82 -25.54 -2.89
CA SER A 355 3.67 -25.05 -1.52
C SER A 355 3.81 -23.53 -1.51
N ILE A 356 2.80 -22.84 -0.98
CA ILE A 356 2.78 -21.39 -0.84
C ILE A 356 3.00 -21.05 0.64
N SER A 357 4.05 -20.31 0.93
CA SER A 357 4.36 -19.81 2.27
C SER A 357 4.07 -18.32 2.32
N VAL A 358 3.26 -17.90 3.28
CA VAL A 358 2.84 -16.52 3.47
C VAL A 358 3.36 -16.05 4.81
N LYS A 359 4.09 -14.94 4.81
CA LYS A 359 4.47 -14.22 6.01
C LYS A 359 3.86 -12.82 5.94
N VAL A 360 3.09 -12.46 6.97
CA VAL A 360 2.57 -11.09 7.13
C VAL A 360 3.31 -10.46 8.29
N THR A 361 4.07 -9.40 8.02
CA THR A 361 4.77 -8.64 9.06
C THR A 361 3.99 -7.38 9.35
N TRP A 362 3.72 -7.15 10.62
CA TRP A 362 2.93 -6.03 11.13
C TRP A 362 3.84 -4.95 11.68
N SER A 363 3.54 -3.70 11.36
CA SER A 363 4.30 -2.55 11.84
C SER A 363 3.41 -1.35 12.07
N ASN A 364 3.77 -0.55 13.06
CA ASN A 364 3.31 0.82 13.13
C ASN A 364 4.02 1.67 12.06
N LEU A 365 3.46 2.84 11.72
CA LEU A 365 4.19 3.86 10.98
C LEU A 365 4.82 4.92 11.90
N GLN A 366 4.45 4.97 13.19
CA GLN A 366 5.00 5.92 14.15
C GLN A 366 5.73 5.20 15.30
N SER A 367 6.85 5.79 15.73
CA SER A 367 7.72 5.31 16.82
C SER A 367 7.21 5.65 18.21
#